data_AF-A0A7S2X3E2-F1
#
_entry.id   AF-A0A7S2X3E2-F1
#
_cell.length_a   1.000
_cell.length_b   1.000
_cell.length_c   1.000
_cell.angle_alpha   90.00
_cell.angle_beta   90.00
_cell.angle_gamma   90.00
#
_symmetry.space_group_name_H-M   'P 1'
#
loop_
_entity.id
_entity.type
_entity.pdbx_description
1 polymer ?
#
loop_
_entity_poly.entity_id
_entity_poly.type
_entity_poly.pdbx_seq_one_letter_code
_entity_poly.pdbx_strand_id
1 'polypeptide(L)'
;QDFCQAVSGETTRASWLASAKEREAELEEVRRREEEEEEAARHARRLEEAEEADRNQALALVHDTRTSLVELRSGCFASCERDGKVVVATRPSPCHAGSKCVLVYTASGGVLQGSSQIRLHCGHNGWRDPQVVEMKKQPTFDEGGDVWCCELEVPDAAVALNAVFSNEHGTYDNNSEKNFNVIVEIPGGEGEAHWD
;
A
#
# COMPACT_ATOMS: atom_id res chain seq x y z
N GLN A 1 -7.21 -8.01 -87.71
CA GLN A 1 -5.91 -7.45 -88.10
C GLN A 1 -5.29 -6.92 -86.83
N ASP A 2 -4.27 -7.58 -86.31
CA ASP A 2 -3.54 -7.10 -85.13
C ASP A 2 -2.51 -6.07 -85.57
N PHE A 3 -2.68 -4.83 -85.12
CA PHE A 3 -1.75 -3.74 -85.39
C PHE A 3 -0.61 -3.78 -84.36
N CYS A 4 0.45 -4.51 -84.66
CA CYS A 4 1.70 -4.41 -83.90
C CYS A 4 2.53 -3.25 -84.44
N GLN A 5 2.47 -2.09 -83.78
CA GLN A 5 3.36 -0.97 -84.08
C GLN A 5 4.72 -1.21 -83.40
N ALA A 6 5.79 -1.23 -84.18
CA ALA A 6 7.14 -1.40 -83.64
C ALA A 6 7.54 -0.14 -82.85
N VAL A 7 7.58 -0.24 -81.53
CA VAL A 7 8.09 0.81 -80.65
C VAL A 7 9.59 0.56 -80.49
N SER A 8 10.43 1.41 -81.07
CA SER A 8 11.89 1.35 -80.87
C SER A 8 12.24 2.00 -79.53
N GLY A 9 12.31 1.20 -78.48
CA GLY A 9 12.95 1.62 -77.23
C GLY A 9 14.46 1.38 -77.30
N GLU A 10 15.26 2.29 -76.73
CA GLU A 10 16.73 2.22 -76.70
C GLU A 10 17.28 1.08 -75.82
N THR A 11 16.42 0.34 -75.12
CA THR A 11 16.81 -0.74 -74.20
C THR A 11 17.12 -2.03 -74.96
N THR A 12 18.41 -2.33 -75.13
CA THR A 12 18.88 -3.59 -75.73
C THR A 12 18.57 -4.79 -74.82
N ARG A 13 18.33 -5.99 -75.36
CA ARG A 13 18.09 -7.24 -74.60
C ARG A 13 19.12 -7.49 -73.48
N ALA A 14 20.38 -7.14 -73.70
CA ALA A 14 21.43 -7.22 -72.69
C ALA A 14 21.22 -6.23 -71.53
N SER A 15 20.80 -5.00 -71.80
CA SER A 15 20.43 -4.01 -70.78
C SER A 15 19.19 -4.44 -70.00
N TRP A 16 18.21 -5.08 -70.66
CA TRP A 16 17.03 -5.62 -69.99
C TRP A 16 17.38 -6.77 -69.03
N LEU A 17 18.27 -7.68 -69.42
CA LEU A 17 18.75 -8.79 -68.58
C LEU A 17 19.65 -8.32 -67.43
N ALA A 18 20.50 -7.31 -67.66
CA ALA A 18 21.28 -6.68 -66.60
C ALA A 18 20.36 -6.00 -65.57
N SER A 19 19.35 -5.27 -66.05
CA SER A 19 18.32 -4.68 -65.20
C SER A 19 17.43 -5.72 -64.50
N ALA A 20 17.32 -6.95 -65.03
CA ALA A 20 16.62 -8.03 -64.33
C ALA A 20 17.35 -8.49 -63.06
N LYS A 21 18.69 -8.60 -63.09
CA LYS A 21 19.50 -8.94 -61.91
C LYS A 21 19.53 -7.80 -60.88
N GLU A 22 19.57 -6.57 -61.36
CA GLU A 22 19.51 -5.37 -60.52
C GLU A 22 18.17 -5.29 -59.79
N ARG A 23 17.05 -5.48 -60.49
CA ARG A 23 15.71 -5.57 -59.88
C ARG A 23 15.60 -6.71 -58.87
N GLU A 24 16.21 -7.86 -59.14
CA GLU A 24 16.21 -9.00 -58.21
C GLU A 24 17.01 -8.69 -56.93
N ALA A 25 18.15 -8.00 -57.05
CA ALA A 25 18.92 -7.53 -55.90
C ALA A 25 18.17 -6.44 -55.10
N GLU A 26 17.54 -5.48 -55.78
CA GLU A 26 16.71 -4.46 -55.13
C GLU A 26 15.53 -5.07 -54.36
N LEU A 27 14.85 -6.06 -54.93
CA LEU A 27 13.76 -6.77 -54.26
C LEU A 27 14.23 -7.52 -53.01
N GLU A 28 15.42 -8.11 -53.05
CA GLU A 28 16.02 -8.79 -51.90
C GLU A 28 16.39 -7.81 -50.78
N GLU A 29 16.94 -6.64 -51.12
CA GLU A 29 17.23 -5.58 -50.14
C GLU A 29 15.96 -4.99 -49.52
N VAL A 30 14.91 -4.81 -50.33
CA VAL A 30 13.58 -4.42 -49.84
C VAL A 30 13.04 -5.48 -48.87
N ARG A 31 13.09 -6.77 -49.22
CA ARG A 31 12.65 -7.86 -48.34
C ARG A 31 13.43 -7.87 -47.02
N ARG A 32 14.76 -7.75 -47.07
CA ARG A 32 15.59 -7.69 -45.86
C ARG A 32 15.21 -6.51 -44.97
N ARG A 33 14.98 -5.34 -45.57
CA ARG A 33 14.57 -4.14 -44.84
C ARG A 33 13.18 -4.29 -44.22
N GLU A 34 12.23 -4.87 -44.95
CA GLU A 34 10.89 -5.16 -44.43
C GLU A 34 10.94 -6.16 -43.26
N GLU A 35 11.77 -7.19 -43.34
CA GLU A 35 11.99 -8.16 -42.25
C GLU A 35 12.62 -7.49 -41.00
N GLU A 36 13.62 -6.63 -41.19
CA GLU A 36 14.24 -5.84 -40.11
C GLU A 36 13.25 -4.87 -39.46
N GLU A 37 12.45 -4.17 -40.27
CA GLU A 37 11.39 -3.28 -39.77
C GLU A 37 10.30 -4.06 -39.03
N GLU A 38 9.94 -5.26 -39.50
CA GLU A 38 8.98 -6.13 -38.83
C GLU A 38 9.52 -6.68 -37.50
N GLU A 39 10.79 -7.08 -37.43
CA GLU A 39 11.46 -7.48 -36.19
C GLU A 39 11.58 -6.32 -35.21
N ALA A 40 11.96 -5.13 -35.70
CA ALA A 40 12.01 -3.92 -34.89
C ALA A 40 10.63 -3.56 -34.35
N ALA A 41 9.57 -3.68 -35.16
CA ALA A 41 8.18 -3.48 -34.72
C ALA A 41 7.75 -4.56 -33.72
N ARG A 42 8.11 -5.83 -33.91
CA ARG A 42 7.87 -6.91 -32.95
C ARG A 42 8.60 -6.67 -31.63
N HIS A 43 9.84 -6.19 -31.68
CA HIS A 43 10.62 -5.87 -30.50
C HIS A 43 10.05 -4.65 -29.76
N ALA A 44 9.69 -3.60 -30.49
CA ALA A 44 9.06 -2.40 -29.94
C ALA A 44 7.74 -2.74 -29.23
N ARG A 45 6.87 -3.54 -29.86
CA ARG A 45 5.63 -4.03 -29.22
C ARG A 45 5.89 -4.81 -27.94
N ARG A 46 6.87 -5.73 -27.95
CA ARG A 46 7.24 -6.50 -26.75
C ARG A 46 7.76 -5.61 -25.62
N LEU A 47 8.52 -4.58 -25.94
CA LEU A 47 9.01 -3.61 -24.95
C LEU A 47 7.86 -2.79 -24.36
N GLU A 48 6.98 -2.27 -25.21
CA GLU A 48 5.80 -1.50 -24.79
C GLU A 48 4.85 -2.33 -23.92
N GLU A 49 4.56 -3.58 -24.31
CA GLU A 49 3.76 -4.51 -23.51
C GLU A 49 4.41 -4.81 -22.16
N ALA A 50 5.74 -4.95 -22.11
CA ALA A 50 6.46 -5.16 -20.85
C ALA A 50 6.45 -3.93 -19.94
N GLU A 51 6.62 -2.73 -20.50
CA GLU A 51 6.52 -1.46 -19.77
C GLU A 51 5.09 -1.21 -19.26
N GLU A 52 4.08 -1.51 -20.07
CA GLU A 52 2.68 -1.41 -19.67
C GLU A 52 2.35 -2.43 -18.58
N ALA A 53 2.84 -3.67 -18.70
CA ALA A 53 2.66 -4.70 -17.68
C ALA A 53 3.32 -4.29 -16.35
N ASP A 54 4.55 -3.76 -16.39
CA ASP A 54 5.25 -3.24 -15.21
C ASP A 54 4.47 -2.08 -14.56
N ARG A 55 4.02 -1.12 -15.37
CA ARG A 55 3.18 0.00 -14.90
C ARG A 55 1.90 -0.49 -14.25
N ASN A 56 1.21 -1.44 -14.87
CA ASN A 56 -0.04 -1.99 -14.35
C ASN A 56 0.19 -2.78 -13.05
N GLN A 57 1.29 -3.52 -12.94
CA GLN A 57 1.68 -4.19 -11.70
C GLN A 57 1.99 -3.17 -10.60
N ALA A 58 2.75 -2.12 -10.89
CA ALA A 58 3.04 -1.05 -9.94
C ALA A 58 1.76 -0.35 -9.44
N LEU A 59 0.84 -0.02 -10.34
CA LEU A 59 -0.46 0.57 -9.99
C LEU A 59 -1.31 -0.37 -9.12
N ALA A 60 -1.32 -1.67 -9.44
CA ALA A 60 -2.04 -2.66 -8.65
C ALA A 60 -1.49 -2.76 -7.22
N LEU A 61 -0.17 -2.78 -7.04
CA LEU A 61 0.47 -2.82 -5.71
C LEU A 61 0.15 -1.57 -4.89
N VAL A 62 0.17 -0.39 -5.51
CA VAL A 62 -0.22 0.87 -4.84
C VAL A 62 -1.68 0.84 -4.42
N HIS A 63 -2.57 0.38 -5.31
CA HIS A 63 -3.99 0.26 -5.01
C HIS A 63 -4.25 -0.70 -3.85
N ASP A 64 -3.61 -1.87 -3.86
CA ASP A 64 -3.73 -2.89 -2.81
C ASP A 64 -3.23 -2.38 -1.46
N THR A 65 -2.05 -1.74 -1.46
CA THR A 65 -1.46 -1.12 -0.27
C THR A 65 -2.40 -0.04 0.29
N ARG A 66 -2.90 0.85 -0.58
CA ARG A 66 -3.83 1.92 -0.17
C ARG A 66 -5.12 1.36 0.41
N THR A 67 -5.68 0.33 -0.22
CA THR A 67 -6.92 -0.31 0.24
C THR A 67 -6.72 -0.95 1.61
N SER A 68 -5.64 -1.72 1.78
CA SER A 68 -5.26 -2.32 3.05
C SER A 68 -5.09 -1.29 4.16
N LEU A 69 -4.46 -0.14 3.87
CA LEU A 69 -4.30 0.95 4.84
C LEU A 69 -5.63 1.56 5.28
N VAL A 70 -6.57 1.74 4.36
CA VAL A 70 -7.92 2.24 4.67
C VAL A 70 -8.67 1.25 5.55
N GLU A 71 -8.58 -0.04 5.25
CA GLU A 71 -9.22 -1.09 6.05
C GLU A 71 -8.64 -1.16 7.47
N LEU A 72 -7.31 -1.12 7.61
CA LEU A 72 -6.64 -1.15 8.91
C LEU A 72 -6.99 0.06 9.78
N ARG A 73 -7.19 1.23 9.18
CA ARG A 73 -7.60 2.46 9.89
C ARG A 73 -9.11 2.58 10.05
N SER A 74 -9.89 1.73 9.39
CA SER A 74 -11.35 1.76 9.47
C SER A 74 -11.81 1.47 10.91
N GLY A 75 -12.61 2.38 11.47
CA GLY A 75 -13.05 2.26 12.87
C GLY A 75 -11.94 2.48 13.90
N CYS A 76 -10.78 3.04 13.50
CA CYS A 76 -9.79 3.55 14.44
C CYS A 76 -10.16 4.95 14.92
N PHE A 77 -9.80 5.27 16.16
CA PHE A 77 -10.05 6.57 16.77
C PHE A 77 -8.76 7.14 17.37
N ALA A 78 -8.61 8.47 17.44
CA ALA A 78 -7.52 9.09 18.20
C ALA A 78 -7.75 8.91 19.72
N SER A 79 -9.00 9.02 20.13
CA SER A 79 -9.49 8.67 21.46
C SER A 79 -10.86 8.00 21.34
N CYS A 80 -11.10 6.99 22.18
CA CYS A 80 -12.38 6.30 22.24
C CYS A 80 -13.19 6.84 23.42
N GLU A 81 -14.42 7.26 23.16
CA GLU A 81 -15.36 7.74 24.17
C GLU A 81 -16.52 6.75 24.35
N ARG A 82 -16.96 6.60 25.60
CA ARG A 82 -18.16 5.84 25.98
C ARG A 82 -18.96 6.72 26.94
N ASP A 83 -20.24 6.92 26.63
CA ASP A 83 -21.16 7.74 27.43
C ASP A 83 -20.63 9.17 27.75
N GLY A 84 -19.95 9.79 26.79
CA GLY A 84 -19.37 11.14 26.92
C GLY A 84 -18.10 11.23 27.77
N LYS A 85 -17.47 10.09 28.11
CA LYS A 85 -16.19 10.02 28.81
C LYS A 85 -15.13 9.34 27.95
N VAL A 86 -13.91 9.88 27.96
CA VAL A 86 -12.77 9.26 27.27
C VAL A 86 -12.35 7.98 28.02
N VAL A 87 -12.53 6.84 27.37
CA VAL A 87 -12.19 5.52 27.90
C VAL A 87 -10.79 5.11 27.49
N VAL A 88 -10.39 5.34 26.24
CA VAL A 88 -9.02 5.07 25.77
C VAL A 88 -8.46 6.28 25.05
N ALA A 89 -7.25 6.67 25.41
CA ALA A 89 -6.49 7.68 24.69
C ALA A 89 -5.00 7.35 24.70
N THR A 90 -4.26 7.91 23.76
CA THR A 90 -2.79 7.85 23.74
C THR A 90 -2.18 9.21 24.06
N ARG A 91 -0.92 9.23 24.45
CA ARG A 91 -0.10 10.44 24.60
C ARG A 91 1.26 10.20 23.93
N PRO A 92 1.61 10.93 22.85
CA PRO A 92 0.77 11.89 22.11
C PRO A 92 -0.51 11.25 21.55
N SER A 93 -1.52 12.07 21.23
CA SER A 93 -2.82 11.66 20.70
C SER A 93 -3.06 12.31 19.33
N PRO A 94 -3.10 11.56 18.23
CA PRO A 94 -2.74 10.14 18.14
C PRO A 94 -1.25 9.90 18.39
N CYS A 95 -0.88 8.63 18.63
CA CYS A 95 0.51 8.24 18.77
C CYS A 95 1.20 8.15 17.41
N HIS A 96 2.53 8.29 17.39
CA HIS A 96 3.32 8.20 16.16
C HIS A 96 3.99 6.83 16.02
N ALA A 97 4.08 6.34 14.79
CA ALA A 97 4.86 5.16 14.46
C ALA A 97 6.35 5.38 14.78
N GLY A 98 7.05 4.32 15.20
CA GLY A 98 8.47 4.36 15.57
C GLY A 98 8.77 5.11 16.88
N SER A 99 7.74 5.56 17.60
CA SER A 99 7.87 6.37 18.82
C SER A 99 7.28 5.68 20.03
N LYS A 100 7.72 6.10 21.22
CA LYS A 100 7.08 5.73 22.48
C LYS A 100 5.77 6.48 22.66
N CYS A 101 4.74 5.80 23.13
CA CYS A 101 3.49 6.42 23.52
C CYS A 101 3.01 5.90 24.88
N VAL A 102 2.23 6.70 25.58
CA VAL A 102 1.53 6.27 26.80
C VAL A 102 0.07 6.03 26.45
N LEU A 103 -0.39 4.79 26.61
CA LEU A 103 -1.80 4.46 26.52
C LEU A 103 -2.45 4.66 27.88
N VAL A 104 -3.58 5.35 27.89
CA VAL A 104 -4.41 5.64 29.07
C VAL A 104 -5.77 4.96 28.89
N TYR A 105 -6.20 4.21 29.90
CA TYR A 105 -7.50 3.54 29.98
C TYR A 105 -8.25 3.97 31.25
N THR A 106 -9.51 4.37 31.10
CA THR A 106 -10.39 4.73 32.21
C THR A 106 -11.35 3.56 32.47
N ALA A 107 -11.20 2.87 33.60
CA ALA A 107 -12.06 1.75 33.98
C ALA A 107 -13.38 2.19 34.64
N SER A 108 -13.45 3.42 35.15
CA SER A 108 -14.65 4.02 35.75
C SER A 108 -15.86 3.94 34.80
N GLY A 109 -16.96 3.34 35.26
CA GLY A 109 -18.18 3.14 34.47
C GLY A 109 -18.14 1.94 33.51
N GLY A 110 -17.03 1.19 33.46
CA GLY A 110 -16.85 0.01 32.64
C GLY A 110 -16.91 -1.31 33.42
N VAL A 111 -16.75 -2.42 32.69
CA VAL A 111 -16.77 -3.79 33.26
C VAL A 111 -15.55 -4.12 34.12
N LEU A 112 -14.48 -3.34 34.00
CA LEU A 112 -13.24 -3.50 34.78
C LEU A 112 -13.16 -2.53 35.96
N GLN A 113 -14.24 -1.79 36.27
CA GLN A 113 -14.25 -0.85 37.39
C GLN A 113 -13.90 -1.55 38.71
N GLY A 114 -12.99 -0.93 39.48
CA GLY A 114 -12.58 -1.42 40.79
C GLY A 114 -11.62 -2.61 40.76
N SER A 115 -11.11 -3.00 39.58
CA SER A 115 -10.12 -4.08 39.46
C SER A 115 -8.83 -3.72 40.23
N SER A 116 -8.16 -4.73 40.77
CA SER A 116 -6.89 -4.55 41.47
C SER A 116 -5.69 -4.60 40.53
N GLN A 117 -5.82 -5.27 39.39
CA GLN A 117 -4.81 -5.32 38.33
C GLN A 117 -5.47 -5.30 36.96
N ILE A 118 -4.95 -4.48 36.03
CA ILE A 118 -5.36 -4.49 34.64
C ILE A 118 -4.17 -4.82 33.74
N ARG A 119 -4.41 -5.69 32.77
CA ARG A 119 -3.47 -6.01 31.69
C ARG A 119 -4.04 -5.55 30.36
N LEU A 120 -3.21 -4.86 29.59
CA LEU A 120 -3.45 -4.54 28.20
C LEU A 120 -2.99 -5.73 27.35
N HIS A 121 -3.88 -6.23 26.50
CA HIS A 121 -3.54 -7.07 25.36
C HIS A 121 -3.53 -6.18 24.15
N CYS A 122 -2.37 -5.95 23.55
CA CYS A 122 -2.24 -5.11 22.38
C CYS A 122 -1.51 -5.78 21.23
N GLY A 123 -1.80 -5.33 20.03
CA GLY A 123 -1.07 -5.66 18.81
C GLY A 123 -1.22 -4.48 17.84
N HIS A 124 -0.73 -4.64 16.62
CA HIS A 124 -0.88 -3.59 15.61
C HIS A 124 -1.39 -4.16 14.28
N ASN A 125 -1.98 -3.31 13.44
CA ASN A 125 -2.41 -3.65 12.08
C ASN A 125 -3.22 -4.97 11.99
N GLY A 126 -4.22 -5.15 12.85
CA GLY A 126 -5.02 -6.38 12.91
C GLY A 126 -4.40 -7.46 13.78
N TRP A 127 -3.92 -7.08 14.98
CA TRP A 127 -3.35 -8.01 15.98
C TRP A 127 -2.03 -8.68 15.59
N ARG A 128 -1.22 -8.04 14.75
CA ARG A 128 0.18 -8.45 14.52
C ARG A 128 0.99 -8.26 15.80
N ASP A 129 1.90 -9.20 16.03
CA ASP A 129 2.84 -9.23 17.15
C ASP A 129 2.17 -8.92 18.51
N PRO A 130 1.17 -9.73 18.91
CA PRO A 130 0.40 -9.46 20.10
C PRO A 130 1.27 -9.59 21.35
N GLN A 131 1.09 -8.65 22.27
CA GLN A 131 1.80 -8.57 23.54
C GLN A 131 0.81 -8.31 24.69
N VAL A 132 1.21 -8.73 25.89
CA VAL A 132 0.45 -8.47 27.12
C VAL A 132 1.31 -7.61 28.03
N VAL A 133 0.78 -6.44 28.39
CA VAL A 133 1.48 -5.42 29.18
C VAL A 133 0.69 -5.14 30.44
N GLU A 134 1.36 -5.18 31.59
CA GLU A 134 0.73 -4.78 32.86
C GLU A 134 0.54 -3.26 32.92
N MET A 135 -0.65 -2.84 33.29
CA MET A 135 -0.96 -1.42 33.44
C MET A 135 -0.73 -0.94 34.86
N LYS A 136 -0.31 0.31 35.00
CA LYS A 136 -0.11 0.98 36.28
C LYS A 136 -1.31 1.87 36.59
N LYS A 137 -1.89 1.68 37.77
CA LYS A 137 -2.98 2.53 38.27
C LYS A 137 -2.46 3.94 38.55
N GLN A 138 -3.17 4.96 38.08
CA GLN A 138 -2.86 6.37 38.25
C GLN A 138 -3.98 7.07 39.04
N PRO A 139 -3.92 7.02 40.38
CA PRO A 139 -5.00 7.52 41.24
C PRO A 139 -5.18 9.05 41.20
N THR A 140 -4.30 9.80 40.53
CA THR A 140 -4.30 11.27 40.49
C THR A 140 -4.98 11.87 39.27
N PHE A 141 -5.43 11.06 38.30
CA PHE A 141 -5.96 11.56 37.01
C PHE A 141 -7.47 11.82 36.97
N ASP A 142 -8.23 11.33 37.94
CA ASP A 142 -9.69 11.51 38.03
C ASP A 142 -10.14 11.42 39.50
N GLU A 143 -11.27 12.04 39.85
CA GLU A 143 -11.86 11.96 41.19
C GLU A 143 -12.27 10.53 41.57
N GLY A 144 -12.47 9.64 40.57
CA GLY A 144 -12.73 8.21 40.76
C GLY A 144 -11.50 7.31 40.86
N GLY A 145 -10.28 7.81 40.58
CA GLY A 145 -9.01 7.11 40.78
C GLY A 145 -8.81 5.80 39.98
N ASP A 146 -9.64 5.50 38.99
CA ASP A 146 -9.63 4.24 38.23
C ASP A 146 -9.11 4.40 36.80
N VAL A 147 -8.06 5.23 36.67
CA VAL A 147 -7.32 5.44 35.44
C VAL A 147 -6.06 4.59 35.46
N TRP A 148 -5.77 3.94 34.34
CA TRP A 148 -4.66 3.01 34.17
C TRP A 148 -3.81 3.45 32.99
N CYS A 149 -2.48 3.36 33.09
CA CYS A 149 -1.60 3.68 31.99
C CYS A 149 -0.47 2.66 31.80
N CYS A 150 0.05 2.59 30.58
CA CYS A 150 1.27 1.86 30.25
C CYS A 150 2.04 2.60 29.15
N GLU A 151 3.35 2.42 29.13
CA GLU A 151 4.21 2.88 28.04
C GLU A 151 4.31 1.77 26.99
N LEU A 152 4.19 2.14 25.72
CA LEU A 152 4.27 1.24 24.58
C LEU A 152 5.29 1.79 23.59
N GLU A 153 6.05 0.89 22.97
CA GLU A 153 6.86 1.19 21.79
C GLU A 153 6.02 0.89 20.56
N VAL A 154 5.70 1.93 19.78
CA VAL A 154 4.87 1.79 18.57
C VAL A 154 5.77 1.37 17.41
N PRO A 155 5.53 0.23 16.75
CA PRO A 155 6.34 -0.19 15.61
C PRO A 155 6.30 0.82 14.46
N ASP A 156 7.38 0.96 13.69
CA ASP A 156 7.45 1.87 12.53
C ASP A 156 6.40 1.59 11.46
N ALA A 157 6.02 0.32 11.30
CA ALA A 157 5.01 -0.09 10.33
C ALA A 157 3.57 0.00 10.87
N ALA A 158 3.36 0.45 12.11
CA ALA A 158 2.03 0.51 12.71
C ALA A 158 1.21 1.69 12.17
N VAL A 159 0.01 1.41 11.68
CA VAL A 159 -0.99 2.42 11.27
C VAL A 159 -2.23 2.40 12.17
N ALA A 160 -2.38 1.31 12.92
CA ALA A 160 -3.39 1.13 13.95
C ALA A 160 -2.84 0.28 15.10
N LEU A 161 -3.18 0.63 16.33
CA LEU A 161 -2.97 -0.19 17.52
C LEU A 161 -4.30 -0.83 17.91
N ASN A 162 -4.31 -2.15 18.07
CA ASN A 162 -5.47 -2.89 18.58
C ASN A 162 -5.25 -3.14 20.07
N ALA A 163 -6.26 -2.87 20.89
CA ALA A 163 -6.18 -3.00 22.33
C ALA A 163 -7.44 -3.67 22.90
N VAL A 164 -7.23 -4.53 23.90
CA VAL A 164 -8.25 -5.16 24.74
C VAL A 164 -7.71 -5.18 26.17
N PHE A 165 -8.57 -4.97 27.16
CA PHE A 165 -8.17 -4.94 28.56
C PHE A 165 -8.71 -6.16 29.31
N SER A 166 -7.96 -6.64 30.29
CA SER A 166 -8.40 -7.73 31.16
C SER A 166 -8.01 -7.49 32.61
N ASN A 167 -8.78 -8.04 33.55
CA ASN A 167 -8.43 -8.02 34.96
C ASN A 167 -7.81 -9.34 35.47
N GLU A 168 -7.53 -9.40 36.75
CA GLU A 168 -7.00 -10.56 37.48
C GLU A 168 -7.96 -11.77 37.48
N HIS A 169 -9.26 -11.54 37.26
CA HIS A 169 -10.30 -12.56 37.28
C HIS A 169 -10.65 -13.12 35.90
N GLY A 170 -9.98 -12.64 34.83
CA GLY A 170 -10.26 -13.07 33.46
C GLY A 170 -11.48 -12.43 32.83
N THR A 171 -11.99 -11.32 33.39
CA THR A 171 -12.98 -10.46 32.74
C THR A 171 -12.27 -9.59 31.71
N TYR A 172 -12.88 -9.43 30.53
CA TYR A 172 -12.33 -8.64 29.43
C TYR A 172 -13.23 -7.43 29.10
N ASP A 173 -12.63 -6.27 28.88
CA ASP A 173 -13.25 -5.16 28.14
C ASP A 173 -12.69 -5.18 26.71
N ASN A 174 -13.48 -5.73 25.79
CA ASN A 174 -13.19 -5.77 24.36
C ASN A 174 -14.08 -4.80 23.57
N ASN A 175 -14.65 -3.79 24.24
CA ASN A 175 -15.52 -2.80 23.62
C ASN A 175 -16.71 -3.40 22.85
N SER A 176 -17.39 -4.40 23.44
CA SER A 176 -18.49 -5.13 22.81
C SER A 176 -18.08 -5.73 21.46
N GLU A 177 -16.97 -6.49 21.46
CA GLU A 177 -16.38 -7.18 20.32
C GLU A 177 -15.74 -6.28 19.24
N LYS A 178 -15.84 -4.96 19.38
CA LYS A 178 -15.25 -4.00 18.42
C LYS A 178 -13.74 -3.80 18.63
N ASN A 179 -13.24 -4.18 19.80
CA ASN A 179 -11.92 -3.84 20.31
C ASN A 179 -11.72 -2.32 20.43
N PHE A 180 -10.60 -1.91 21.03
CA PHE A 180 -10.17 -0.52 21.02
C PHE A 180 -9.09 -0.35 19.96
N ASN A 181 -9.48 0.20 18.81
CA ASN A 181 -8.55 0.45 17.71
C ASN A 181 -8.14 1.93 17.75
N VAL A 182 -6.87 2.17 18.08
CA VAL A 182 -6.30 3.52 18.17
C VAL A 182 -5.54 3.82 16.89
N ILE A 183 -5.80 4.98 16.31
CA ILE A 183 -5.10 5.42 15.10
C ILE A 183 -3.65 5.75 15.41
N VAL A 184 -2.73 5.33 14.54
CA VAL A 184 -1.32 5.70 14.60
C VAL A 184 -1.03 6.64 13.45
N GLU A 185 -0.40 7.77 13.75
CA GLU A 185 0.12 8.67 12.73
C GLU A 185 1.50 8.20 12.27
N ILE A 186 1.65 8.10 10.96
CA ILE A 186 2.97 7.92 10.37
C ILE A 186 3.61 9.32 10.41
N PRO A 187 4.76 9.51 11.09
CA PRO A 187 5.44 10.79 11.05
C PRO A 187 5.65 11.17 9.59
N GLY A 188 5.21 12.37 9.21
CA GLY A 188 5.21 12.83 7.82
C GLY A 188 6.57 12.57 7.20
N GLY A 189 6.60 11.74 6.16
CA GLY A 189 7.83 11.47 5.42
C GLY A 189 8.46 12.78 5.01
N GLU A 190 9.75 12.90 5.25
CA GLU A 190 10.56 14.02 4.79
C GLU A 190 10.35 14.18 3.28
N GLY A 191 9.64 15.24 2.89
CA GLY A 191 9.49 15.67 1.51
C GLY A 191 8.52 14.85 0.67
N GLU A 192 7.41 15.49 0.30
CA GLU A 192 7.03 15.48 -1.11
C GLU A 192 8.25 15.91 -1.93
N ALA A 193 9.11 14.96 -2.29
CA ALA A 193 9.97 15.11 -3.45
C ALA A 193 9.01 15.11 -4.65
N HIS A 194 8.50 16.30 -4.95
CA HIS A 194 7.94 16.65 -6.24
C HIS A 194 8.94 16.16 -7.29
N TRP A 195 8.62 15.03 -7.93
CA TRP A 195 9.25 14.66 -9.19
C TRP A 195 8.59 15.52 -10.26
N ASP A 196 9.00 16.80 -10.32
CA ASP A 196 8.74 17.67 -11.47
C ASP A 196 9.65 17.27 -12.65
#